data_AF-A0A093X0Z3-F1
#
_entry.id   AF-A0A093X0Z3-F1
#
_cell.length_a   1.000
_cell.length_b   1.000
_cell.length_c   1.000
_cell.angle_alpha   90.00
_cell.angle_beta   90.00
_cell.angle_gamma   90.00
#
_symmetry.space_group_name_H-M   'P 1'
#
loop_
_entity.id
_entity.type
_entity.pdbx_description
1 polymer ?
#
loop_
_entity_poly.entity_id
_entity_poly.type
_entity_poly.pdbx_seq_one_letter_code
_entity_poly.pdbx_strand_id
1 'polypeptide(L)'
;MHFSKLLPLAALASFAVAQGGQEQDVVLDVKAYFLTDNGTVFPIDKFDCVNFTKKQPTFDDIAVFAPNVCSVYSDANCKGTTVGTFTAGVTRIVDLKFRSVECHEGKK
;
A
#
# COMPACT_ATOMS: atom_id res chain seq x y z
N MET A 1 73.40 -13.20 -12.36
CA MET A 1 72.40 -12.38 -13.09
C MET A 1 71.11 -13.18 -13.09
N HIS A 2 69.92 -12.76 -12.66
CA HIS A 2 69.39 -11.51 -12.16
C HIS A 2 68.33 -11.83 -11.10
N PHE A 3 68.40 -11.18 -9.94
CA PHE A 3 67.26 -10.98 -9.05
C PHE A 3 66.48 -9.76 -9.53
N SER A 4 65.17 -9.90 -9.69
CA SER A 4 64.15 -8.86 -9.83
C SER A 4 62.83 -9.62 -9.92
N LYS A 5 61.72 -9.26 -9.29
CA LYS A 5 61.26 -8.03 -8.65
C LYS A 5 60.07 -8.40 -7.77
N LEU A 6 59.86 -7.60 -6.73
CA LEU A 6 58.79 -7.70 -5.75
C LEU A 6 57.37 -7.52 -6.36
N LEU A 7 56.42 -8.22 -5.74
CA LEU A 7 54.95 -8.10 -5.63
C LEU A 7 54.26 -6.78 -6.04
N PRO A 8 52.96 -6.82 -6.45
CA PRO A 8 51.89 -6.67 -5.45
C PRO A 8 50.64 -7.55 -5.64
N LEU A 9 50.00 -7.80 -4.49
CA LEU A 9 48.62 -8.24 -4.30
C LEU A 9 47.63 -7.31 -5.04
N ALA A 10 46.61 -7.90 -5.65
CA ALA A 10 45.22 -7.45 -5.50
C ALA A 10 44.28 -8.56 -6.00
N ALA A 11 43.87 -9.42 -5.07
CA ALA A 11 42.61 -10.15 -5.24
C ALA A 11 41.49 -9.14 -5.03
N LEU A 12 40.91 -8.64 -6.11
CA LEU A 12 39.62 -7.96 -6.07
C LEU A 12 38.63 -8.88 -6.77
N ALA A 13 37.94 -9.66 -5.95
CA ALA A 13 36.74 -10.34 -6.33
C ALA A 13 35.83 -9.32 -7.03
N SER A 14 35.48 -9.57 -8.29
CA SER A 14 34.34 -8.91 -8.90
C SER A 14 33.12 -9.34 -8.11
N PHE A 15 32.76 -8.54 -7.10
CA PHE A 15 31.39 -8.50 -6.64
C PHE A 15 30.59 -8.00 -7.83
N ALA A 16 30.05 -8.93 -8.62
CA ALA A 16 28.85 -8.66 -9.37
C ALA A 16 27.80 -8.32 -8.31
N VAL A 17 27.69 -7.03 -8.00
CA VAL A 17 26.48 -6.52 -7.38
C VAL A 17 25.43 -6.80 -8.45
N ALA A 18 24.64 -7.86 -8.23
CA ALA A 18 23.32 -7.92 -8.82
C ALA A 18 22.64 -6.68 -8.26
N GLN A 19 22.77 -5.56 -8.99
CA GLN A 19 22.03 -4.35 -8.70
C GLN A 19 20.61 -4.81 -8.58
N GLY A 20 20.07 -4.58 -7.39
CA GLY A 20 18.87 -5.21 -6.91
C GLY A 20 17.83 -5.21 -8.01
N GLY A 21 16.99 -6.24 -7.98
CA GLY A 21 15.60 -6.01 -8.31
C GLY A 21 15.17 -4.82 -7.46
N GLN A 22 15.29 -3.61 -8.02
CA GLN A 22 14.44 -2.51 -7.66
C GLN A 22 13.08 -3.04 -8.06
N GLU A 23 12.45 -3.59 -7.02
CA GLU A 23 11.02 -3.72 -6.83
C GLU A 23 10.34 -2.91 -7.91
N GLN A 24 9.74 -3.65 -8.83
CA GLN A 24 8.88 -3.15 -9.88
C GLN A 24 8.17 -1.90 -9.34
N ASP A 25 8.58 -0.74 -9.85
CA ASP A 25 7.94 0.56 -9.62
C ASP A 25 6.59 0.55 -10.34
N VAL A 26 5.76 -0.42 -9.98
CA VAL A 26 4.34 -0.37 -10.22
C VAL A 26 3.88 0.64 -9.19
N VAL A 27 3.91 1.91 -9.58
CA VAL A 27 3.03 2.94 -9.04
C VAL A 27 1.61 2.47 -9.37
N LEU A 28 1.17 1.45 -8.64
CA LEU A 28 -0.20 1.01 -8.54
C LEU A 28 -0.89 2.21 -7.95
N ASP A 29 -1.79 2.83 -8.72
CA ASP A 29 -2.53 4.05 -8.38
C ASP A 29 -3.54 3.79 -7.25
N VAL A 30 -3.05 3.20 -6.17
CA VAL A 30 -3.79 2.73 -5.01
C VAL A 30 -4.04 3.92 -4.11
N LYS A 31 -5.32 4.17 -3.88
CA LYS A 31 -5.81 5.26 -3.04
C LYS A 31 -5.80 4.86 -1.58
N ALA A 32 -6.11 3.59 -1.30
CA ALA A 32 -6.07 3.03 0.03
C ALA A 32 -5.92 1.50 0.03
N TYR A 33 -5.47 0.96 1.15
CA TYR A 33 -5.56 -0.46 1.48
C TYR A 33 -6.48 -0.67 2.67
N PHE A 34 -7.33 -1.68 2.61
CA PHE A 34 -7.96 -2.28 3.79
C PHE A 34 -7.12 -3.48 4.21
N LEU A 35 -6.75 -3.55 5.49
CA LEU A 35 -5.86 -4.56 6.03
C LEU A 35 -6.53 -5.36 7.13
N THR A 36 -6.12 -6.60 7.29
CA THR A 36 -6.39 -7.41 8.48
C THR A 36 -5.10 -7.69 9.24
N ASP A 37 -5.18 -7.93 10.54
CA ASP A 37 -4.06 -8.32 11.41
C ASP A 37 -3.39 -9.63 10.94
N ASN A 38 -4.10 -10.47 10.15
CA ASN A 38 -3.53 -11.70 9.55
C ASN A 38 -2.80 -11.48 8.22
N GLY A 39 -2.68 -10.23 7.75
CA GLY A 39 -1.95 -9.88 6.54
C GLY A 39 -2.78 -9.89 5.24
N THR A 40 -4.09 -10.13 5.28
CA THR A 40 -4.95 -9.91 4.11
C THR A 40 -4.98 -8.41 3.76
N VAL A 41 -4.78 -8.10 2.47
CA VAL A 41 -4.80 -6.74 1.94
C VAL A 41 -5.83 -6.65 0.81
N PHE A 42 -6.68 -5.64 0.87
CA PHE A 42 -7.65 -5.32 -0.19
C PHE A 42 -7.36 -3.91 -0.74
N PRO A 43 -6.82 -3.78 -1.97
CA PRO A 43 -6.54 -2.48 -2.59
C PRO A 43 -7.80 -1.76 -3.05
N ILE A 44 -7.77 -0.44 -2.95
CA ILE A 44 -8.67 0.49 -3.64
C ILE A 44 -7.85 1.24 -4.69
N ASP A 45 -7.98 0.84 -5.95
CA ASP A 45 -7.16 1.30 -7.08
C ASP A 45 -7.89 2.30 -8.00
N LYS A 46 -9.09 2.74 -7.61
CA LYS A 46 -9.93 3.66 -8.38
C LYS A 46 -10.70 4.62 -7.49
N PHE A 47 -11.14 5.72 -8.08
CA PHE A 47 -12.01 6.71 -7.41
C PHE A 47 -13.50 6.35 -7.47
N ASP A 48 -13.89 5.36 -8.27
CA ASP A 48 -15.27 4.88 -8.27
C ASP A 48 -15.62 4.15 -6.97
N CYS A 49 -16.91 4.15 -6.64
CA CYS A 49 -17.43 3.35 -5.54
C CYS A 49 -17.07 1.86 -5.66
N VAL A 50 -16.55 1.29 -4.58
CA VAL A 50 -16.21 -0.13 -4.45
C VAL A 50 -17.12 -0.79 -3.41
N ASN A 51 -17.81 -1.86 -3.82
CA ASN A 51 -18.62 -2.67 -2.93
C ASN A 51 -17.81 -3.80 -2.29
N PHE A 52 -17.96 -4.00 -0.99
CA PHE A 52 -17.45 -5.18 -0.31
C PHE A 52 -18.45 -6.34 -0.42
N THR A 53 -17.97 -7.51 -0.84
CA THR A 53 -18.78 -8.73 -0.94
C THR A 53 -19.07 -9.35 0.42
N LYS A 54 -18.17 -9.16 1.39
CA LYS A 54 -18.33 -9.62 2.78
C LYS A 54 -18.90 -8.50 3.66
N LYS A 55 -19.79 -8.85 4.58
CA LYS A 55 -20.32 -7.91 5.59
C LYS A 55 -19.24 -7.68 6.67
N GLN A 56 -18.96 -6.41 6.95
CA GLN A 56 -18.06 -5.98 8.03
C GLN A 56 -18.59 -6.40 9.43
N PRO A 57 -17.72 -6.50 10.45
CA PRO A 57 -16.28 -6.23 10.42
C PRO A 57 -15.49 -7.39 9.80
N THR A 58 -14.61 -7.07 8.85
CA THR A 58 -13.67 -8.01 8.24
C THR A 58 -12.27 -7.42 8.12
N PHE A 59 -12.13 -6.09 8.21
CA PHE A 59 -10.84 -5.41 8.18
C PHE A 59 -10.57 -4.76 9.52
N ASP A 60 -9.29 -4.73 9.86
CA ASP A 60 -8.77 -4.18 11.09
C ASP A 60 -8.35 -2.72 10.91
N ASP A 61 -7.67 -2.42 9.80
CA ASP A 61 -7.15 -1.08 9.49
C ASP A 61 -7.49 -0.61 8.07
N ILE A 62 -7.50 0.70 7.87
CA ILE A 62 -7.44 1.36 6.56
C ILE A 62 -6.16 2.19 6.48
N ALA A 63 -5.39 2.02 5.41
CA ALA A 63 -4.23 2.85 5.08
C ALA A 63 -4.54 3.67 3.84
N VAL A 64 -4.71 4.98 3.98
CA VAL A 64 -4.99 5.91 2.87
C VAL A 64 -3.70 6.59 2.42
N PHE A 65 -3.46 6.60 1.11
CA PHE A 65 -2.29 7.26 0.51
C PHE A 65 -2.62 8.71 0.17
N ALA A 66 -1.69 9.63 0.46
CA ALA A 66 -1.81 11.01 0.04
C ALA A 66 -1.84 11.12 -1.51
N PRO A 67 -2.60 12.07 -2.08
CA PRO A 67 -3.41 13.09 -1.41
C PRO A 67 -4.87 12.65 -1.14
N ASN A 68 -5.16 11.35 -1.13
CA ASN A 68 -6.54 10.86 -1.19
C ASN A 68 -7.30 11.00 0.14
N VAL A 69 -8.63 11.04 0.01
CA VAL A 69 -9.59 10.97 1.10
C VAL A 69 -10.59 9.86 0.77
N CYS A 70 -10.83 8.95 1.71
CA CYS A 70 -11.73 7.82 1.51
C CYS A 70 -12.88 7.86 2.52
N SER A 71 -14.11 7.67 2.03
CA SER A 71 -15.32 7.59 2.85
C SER A 71 -15.92 6.20 2.75
N VAL A 72 -16.35 5.64 3.87
CA VAL A 72 -17.03 4.34 3.94
C VAL A 72 -18.50 4.52 4.27
N TYR A 73 -19.35 3.69 3.67
CA TYR A 73 -20.80 3.84 3.68
C TYR A 73 -21.50 2.60 4.23
N SER A 74 -22.63 2.78 4.92
CA SER A 74 -23.39 1.69 5.54
C SER A 74 -23.98 0.71 4.52
N ASP A 75 -24.34 1.21 3.33
CA ASP A 75 -24.96 0.43 2.27
C ASP A 75 -24.02 0.23 1.08
N ALA A 76 -24.44 -0.61 0.13
CA ALA A 76 -23.72 -0.79 -1.12
C ALA A 76 -23.93 0.42 -2.05
N ASN A 77 -23.03 0.57 -3.02
CA ASN A 77 -23.00 1.60 -4.05
C ASN A 77 -22.83 3.01 -3.47
N CYS A 78 -22.13 3.12 -2.33
CA CYS A 78 -21.78 4.37 -1.67
C CYS A 78 -23.02 5.21 -1.34
N LYS A 79 -24.04 4.50 -0.85
CA LYS A 79 -25.33 5.02 -0.42
C LYS A 79 -25.49 4.87 1.09
N GLY A 80 -26.55 5.46 1.61
CA GLY A 80 -26.87 5.41 3.03
C GLY A 80 -25.99 6.39 3.82
N THR A 81 -25.69 6.04 5.06
CA THR A 81 -24.95 6.90 5.98
C THR A 81 -23.45 6.71 5.79
N THR A 82 -22.71 7.82 5.76
CA THR A 82 -21.25 7.79 5.88
C THR A 82 -20.87 7.37 7.30
N VAL A 83 -20.19 6.24 7.42
CA VAL A 83 -19.80 5.63 8.70
C VAL A 83 -18.40 6.11 9.13
N GLY A 84 -17.57 6.55 8.19
CA GLY A 84 -16.27 7.14 8.46
C GLY A 84 -15.68 7.81 7.23
N THR A 85 -14.81 8.79 7.46
CA THR A 85 -14.01 9.47 6.44
C THR A 85 -12.57 9.56 6.91
N PHE A 86 -11.64 9.16 6.06
CA PHE A 86 -10.24 8.96 6.38
C PHE A 86 -9.36 9.73 5.40
N THR A 87 -8.46 10.53 5.95
CA THR A 87 -7.39 11.19 5.20
C THR A 87 -6.14 10.31 5.18
N ALA A 88 -5.09 10.76 4.48
CA ALA A 88 -3.82 10.06 4.42
C ALA A 88 -3.29 9.62 5.80
N GLY A 89 -2.86 8.36 5.90
CA GLY A 89 -2.43 7.73 7.14
C GLY A 89 -3.09 6.37 7.36
N VAL A 90 -2.73 5.73 8.47
CA VAL A 90 -3.29 4.43 8.89
C VAL A 90 -4.25 4.66 10.04
N THR A 91 -5.47 4.12 9.94
CA THR A 91 -6.52 4.25 10.96
C THR A 91 -7.14 2.88 11.27
N ARG A 92 -7.30 2.56 12.55
CA ARG A 92 -7.98 1.35 13.00
C ARG A 92 -9.49 1.49 12.89
N ILE A 93 -10.16 0.49 12.30
CA ILE A 93 -11.57 0.54 11.89
C ILE A 93 -12.39 -0.67 12.35
N VAL A 94 -11.87 -1.46 13.30
CA VAL A 94 -12.50 -2.70 13.82
C VAL A 94 -13.95 -2.54 14.29
N ASP A 95 -14.32 -1.34 14.76
CA ASP A 95 -15.66 -1.05 15.29
C ASP A 95 -16.65 -0.56 14.22
N LEU A 96 -16.20 -0.36 12.98
CA LEU A 96 -17.02 0.21 11.91
C LEU A 96 -17.74 -0.86 11.09
N LYS A 97 -19.00 -0.59 10.76
CA LYS A 97 -19.82 -1.44 9.91
C LYS A 97 -20.16 -0.70 8.62
N PHE A 98 -19.55 -1.13 7.52
CA PHE A 98 -19.74 -0.53 6.20
C PHE A 98 -19.87 -1.61 5.12
N ARG A 99 -20.32 -1.22 3.92
CA ARG A 99 -20.54 -2.11 2.77
C ARG A 99 -19.96 -1.60 1.46
N SER A 100 -19.58 -0.33 1.41
CA SER A 100 -18.81 0.20 0.29
C SER A 100 -17.88 1.33 0.72
N VAL A 101 -16.93 1.65 -0.15
CA VAL A 101 -15.97 2.74 0.01
C VAL A 101 -15.89 3.53 -1.29
N GLU A 102 -15.70 4.84 -1.18
CA GLU A 102 -15.35 5.72 -2.28
C GLU A 102 -14.17 6.58 -1.85
N CYS A 103 -13.18 6.72 -2.72
CA CYS A 103 -12.05 7.60 -2.51
C CYS A 103 -12.09 8.74 -3.54
N HIS A 104 -11.52 9.88 -3.19
CA HIS A 104 -11.33 11.00 -4.10
C HIS A 104 -10.02 11.70 -3.79
N GLU A 105 -9.52 12.48 -4.74
CA GLU A 105 -8.36 13.33 -4.51
C GLU A 105 -8.70 14.43 -3.49
N GLY A 106 -7.95 14.49 -2.39
CA GLY A 106 -8.06 15.56 -1.41
C GLY A 106 -7.47 16.85 -1.95
N LYS A 107 -8.19 17.95 -1.75
CA LYS A 107 -7.65 19.27 -2.08
C LYS A 107 -6.51 19.60 -1.11
N LYS A 108 -5.36 19.99 -1.66
CA LYS A 108 -4.22 20.52 -0.90
C LYS A 108 -4.54 21.87 -0.26
#